data_AF-A0A919CVT6-F1
#
_entry.id   AF-A0A919CVT6-F1
#
_cell.length_a   1.000
_cell.length_b   1.000
_cell.length_c   1.000
_cell.angle_alpha   90.00
_cell.angle_beta   90.00
_cell.angle_gamma   90.00
#
_symmetry.space_group_name_H-M   'P 1'
#
loop_
_entity.id
_entity.type
_entity.pdbx_description
1 polymer ?
#
loop_
_entity_poly.entity_id
_entity_poly.type
_entity_poly.pdbx_seq_one_letter_code
_entity_poly.pdbx_strand_id
1 'polypeptide(L)'
;MRSAARVDARELLRDSWVTDGRRGWFVDGAASADRSPFSLYETAWRLRLAALNPGRPAVDPERLRLWARPAERGRSDSSGLPPVAQIDLAVDALLTAGGTADRADVGRALEALRQGGGYRTAPSAARTDPGSTAVAVRVLTRLGLPVPVPVRQADAAALERLSAREAATAPGEVVPVLQTAALLGATGADRTRAAALATAAARALSAYPVEPVRLAWEGVLRDAAPRLGARLPAFPAAACDGHVLPDGGIGLPGARQGDPQATYWALRLGCSAVRVPAAGAHSRAGWPAGQTGQTALSATAAALALARGTGRSAEFAGPLARQVREVWLPRERRPAPYDTARLVDRVDLRLVARALGGALAREVDRGLPAPSVRGVRAADDARLLLTALDAGDSPAARRTVCATGSPLRAAPAAGGGASIVRATRLAAAAGLCHDPALARRARAEAAAVRAGTALYRSGTALSFEASVMGTWIERPRADAVTAWTRAGLCEGDLCAETPARPRTADGTPLRTLAVLTAARSGDYGALFPVSF
;
A
#
# COMPACT_ATOMS: atom_id res chain seq x y z
N MET A 1 -3.46 4.77 31.41
CA MET A 1 -3.48 5.31 30.04
C MET A 1 -2.05 5.59 29.61
N ARG A 2 -1.52 4.88 28.60
CA ARG A 2 -0.21 5.23 28.02
C ARG A 2 -0.40 6.48 27.18
N SER A 3 0.38 7.53 27.44
CA SER A 3 0.47 8.69 26.54
C SER A 3 0.79 8.16 25.14
N ALA A 4 -0.06 8.46 24.16
CA ALA A 4 0.24 8.15 22.76
C ALA A 4 1.55 8.88 22.41
N ALA A 5 2.59 8.11 22.09
CA ALA A 5 3.88 8.67 21.73
C ALA A 5 3.70 9.60 20.54
N ARG A 6 4.30 10.79 20.62
CA ARG A 6 4.30 11.76 19.52
C ARG A 6 4.96 11.11 18.30
N VAL A 7 4.31 11.17 17.14
CA VAL A 7 4.83 10.62 15.90
C VAL A 7 6.03 11.47 15.47
N ASP A 8 7.19 10.84 15.27
CA ASP A 8 8.33 11.53 14.67
C ASP A 8 8.04 11.75 13.17
N ALA A 9 7.68 12.99 12.84
CA ALA A 9 7.40 13.41 11.47
C ALA A 9 8.56 13.10 10.50
N ARG A 10 9.82 13.17 10.95
CA ARG A 10 10.98 12.90 10.10
C ARG A 10 11.07 11.42 9.77
N GLU A 11 10.78 10.59 10.75
CA GLU A 11 10.78 9.14 10.62
C GLU A 11 9.64 8.67 9.72
N LEU A 12 8.42 9.20 9.95
CA LEU A 12 7.27 8.91 9.10
C LEU A 12 7.51 9.31 7.64
N LEU A 13 8.10 10.49 7.38
CA LEU A 13 8.46 10.90 6.02
C LEU A 13 9.42 9.90 5.36
N ARG A 14 10.41 9.38 6.09
CA ARG A 14 11.36 8.38 5.56
C ARG A 14 10.70 7.04 5.29
N ASP A 15 9.78 6.61 6.14
CA ASP A 15 9.09 5.32 6.01
C ASP A 15 8.03 5.37 4.88
N SER A 16 7.40 6.53 4.70
CA SER A 16 6.46 6.82 3.61
C SER A 16 7.12 7.07 2.26
N TRP A 17 8.42 7.37 2.22
CA TRP A 17 9.13 7.67 0.97
C TRP A 17 9.38 6.39 0.16
N VAL A 18 8.83 6.35 -1.05
CA VAL A 18 8.98 5.25 -2.00
C VAL A 18 9.79 5.74 -3.20
N THR A 19 10.83 5.01 -3.59
CA THR A 19 11.68 5.40 -4.72
C THR A 19 12.27 4.21 -5.47
N ASP A 20 12.45 4.37 -6.79
CA ASP A 20 13.24 3.46 -7.64
C ASP A 20 14.68 3.97 -7.84
N GLY A 21 15.11 4.96 -7.05
CA GLY A 21 16.40 5.65 -7.16
C GLY A 21 16.41 6.80 -8.17
N ARG A 22 15.54 6.78 -9.18
CA ARG A 22 15.39 7.86 -10.17
C ARG A 22 14.19 8.74 -9.83
N ARG A 23 13.04 8.13 -9.61
CA ARG A 23 11.74 8.74 -9.29
C ARG A 23 11.35 8.38 -7.86
N GLY A 24 10.45 9.15 -7.27
CA GLY A 24 9.88 8.80 -5.98
C GLY A 24 8.60 9.54 -5.68
N TRP A 25 7.89 9.06 -4.67
CA TRP A 25 6.61 9.59 -4.17
C TRP A 25 6.42 9.16 -2.72
N PHE A 26 5.39 9.70 -2.06
CA PHE A 26 5.02 9.29 -0.71
C PHE A 26 3.77 8.42 -0.70
N VAL A 27 3.69 7.52 0.27
CA VAL A 27 2.50 6.71 0.58
C VAL A 27 2.01 6.97 1.99
N ASP A 28 0.69 6.99 2.16
CA ASP A 28 0.04 7.02 3.47
C ASP A 28 0.04 5.64 4.13
N GLY A 29 -0.04 5.61 5.46
CA GLY A 29 -0.16 4.36 6.23
C GLY A 29 1.13 3.58 6.40
N ALA A 30 2.29 4.13 6.03
CA ALA A 30 3.57 3.40 6.11
C ALA A 30 3.94 2.92 7.51
N ALA A 31 3.44 3.58 8.56
CA ALA A 31 3.62 3.21 9.96
C ALA A 31 2.44 2.37 10.53
N SER A 32 1.40 2.12 9.74
CA SER A 32 0.19 1.39 10.16
C SER A 32 0.31 -0.08 9.83
N ALA A 33 -0.06 -0.93 10.78
CA ALA A 33 -0.07 -2.36 10.63
C ALA A 33 -1.35 -2.87 9.96
N ASP A 34 -2.48 -2.23 10.27
CA ASP A 34 -3.81 -2.62 9.79
C ASP A 34 -4.12 -2.00 8.41
N ARG A 35 -3.51 -0.85 8.09
CA ARG A 35 -3.69 -0.12 6.82
C ARG A 35 -2.37 0.15 6.11
N SER A 36 -1.46 -0.81 6.20
CA SER A 36 -0.17 -0.73 5.50
C SER A 36 -0.37 -0.58 3.98
N PRO A 37 0.34 0.36 3.31
CA PRO A 37 0.34 0.47 1.86
C PRO A 37 1.19 -0.62 1.19
N PHE A 38 1.92 -1.41 1.97
CA PHE A 38 2.88 -2.38 1.45
C PHE A 38 2.22 -3.73 1.17
N SER A 39 2.59 -4.32 0.04
CA SER A 39 2.17 -5.67 -0.31
C SER A 39 3.12 -6.67 0.33
N LEU A 40 2.57 -7.56 1.17
CA LEU A 40 3.33 -8.64 1.77
C LEU A 40 3.92 -9.58 0.71
N TYR A 41 3.14 -9.87 -0.33
CA TYR A 41 3.56 -10.68 -1.47
C TYR A 41 4.73 -10.06 -2.22
N GLU A 42 4.60 -8.81 -2.64
CA GLU A 42 5.67 -8.10 -3.38
C GLU A 42 6.92 -8.00 -2.51
N THR A 43 6.76 -7.67 -1.23
CA THR A 43 7.89 -7.48 -0.32
C THR A 43 8.67 -8.77 -0.11
N ALA A 44 8.00 -9.88 0.22
CA ALA A 44 8.67 -11.15 0.45
C ALA A 44 9.39 -11.65 -0.81
N TRP A 45 8.72 -11.66 -1.96
CA TRP A 45 9.32 -12.21 -3.18
C TRP A 45 10.40 -11.31 -3.78
N ARG A 46 10.29 -9.99 -3.67
CA ARG A 46 11.36 -9.08 -4.12
C ARG A 46 12.59 -9.14 -3.21
N LEU A 47 12.42 -9.35 -1.90
CA LEU A 47 13.54 -9.64 -1.01
C LEU A 47 14.24 -10.94 -1.40
N ARG A 48 13.48 -12.00 -1.74
CA ARG A 48 14.06 -13.26 -2.24
C ARG A 48 14.82 -13.07 -3.56
N LEU A 49 14.24 -12.35 -4.52
CA LEU A 49 14.90 -12.02 -5.78
C LEU A 49 16.20 -11.25 -5.55
N ALA A 50 16.15 -10.25 -4.67
CA ALA A 50 17.33 -9.49 -4.33
C ALA A 50 18.40 -10.31 -3.61
N ALA A 51 18.03 -11.32 -2.82
CA ALA A 51 19.00 -12.23 -2.21
C ALA A 51 19.79 -13.06 -3.23
N LEU A 52 19.31 -13.18 -4.48
CA LEU A 52 20.02 -13.83 -5.58
C LEU A 52 21.09 -12.91 -6.24
N ASN A 53 21.12 -11.61 -5.93
CA ASN A 53 22.01 -10.64 -6.57
C ASN A 53 22.82 -9.83 -5.53
N PRO A 54 24.14 -9.65 -5.69
CA PRO A 54 24.94 -8.75 -4.84
C PRO A 54 24.50 -7.29 -4.99
N GLY A 55 23.56 -6.88 -4.14
CA GLY A 55 23.00 -5.53 -4.12
C GLY A 55 21.70 -5.50 -3.32
N ARG A 56 21.79 -5.86 -2.02
CA ARG A 56 20.61 -5.99 -1.17
C ARG A 56 19.85 -4.66 -1.12
N PRO A 57 18.55 -4.62 -1.47
CA PRO A 57 17.71 -3.44 -1.30
C PRO A 57 17.62 -3.11 0.18
N ALA A 58 17.60 -1.82 0.48
CA ALA A 58 17.64 -1.29 1.84
C ALA A 58 16.24 -1.31 2.47
N VAL A 59 15.66 -2.51 2.63
CA VAL A 59 14.52 -2.69 3.54
C VAL A 59 15.07 -2.82 4.96
N ASP A 60 14.58 -1.96 5.83
CA ASP A 60 14.92 -1.95 7.25
C ASP A 60 14.04 -2.97 7.98
N PRO A 61 14.62 -4.01 8.60
CA PRO A 61 13.84 -5.07 9.24
C PRO A 61 12.98 -4.59 10.40
N GLU A 62 13.39 -3.54 11.13
CA GLU A 62 12.59 -2.94 12.20
C GLU A 62 11.32 -2.31 11.62
N ARG A 63 11.46 -1.62 10.48
CA ARG A 63 10.35 -0.95 9.79
C ARG A 63 9.39 -1.93 9.15
N LEU A 64 9.92 -2.97 8.52
CA LEU A 64 9.13 -4.07 8.01
C LEU A 64 8.31 -4.73 9.12
N ARG A 65 8.92 -4.95 10.30
CA ARG A 65 8.24 -5.60 11.43
C ARG A 65 7.04 -4.82 11.95
N LEU A 66 7.10 -3.49 11.97
CA LEU A 66 5.99 -2.66 12.45
C LEU A 66 4.67 -3.01 11.75
N TRP A 67 4.70 -3.19 10.43
CA TRP A 67 3.48 -3.48 9.68
C TRP A 67 3.27 -4.97 9.35
N ALA A 68 4.33 -5.80 9.38
CA ALA A 68 4.21 -7.24 9.13
C ALA A 68 3.65 -8.01 10.34
N ARG A 69 3.61 -7.42 11.54
CA ARG A 69 3.21 -8.10 12.78
C ARG A 69 1.80 -8.72 12.74
N PRO A 70 0.74 -8.09 12.19
CA PRO A 70 -0.55 -8.75 12.03
C PRO A 70 -0.47 -9.96 11.08
N ALA A 71 0.37 -9.91 10.06
CA ALA A 71 0.58 -11.02 9.13
C ALA A 71 1.30 -12.21 9.78
N GLU A 72 2.23 -11.98 10.72
CA GLU A 72 2.83 -13.05 11.56
C GLU A 72 1.78 -13.84 12.35
N ARG A 73 0.60 -13.24 12.59
CA ARG A 73 -0.55 -13.87 13.25
C ARG A 73 -1.62 -14.38 12.28
N GLY A 74 -1.41 -14.21 10.98
CA GLY A 74 -2.40 -14.52 9.93
C GLY A 74 -3.63 -13.61 9.95
N ARG A 75 -3.46 -12.34 10.33
CA ARG A 75 -4.55 -11.35 10.53
C ARG A 75 -4.28 -10.02 9.83
N SER A 76 -3.55 -10.02 8.71
CA SER A 76 -3.34 -8.84 7.88
C SER A 76 -4.44 -8.73 6.83
N ASP A 77 -5.42 -7.88 7.11
CA ASP A 77 -6.55 -7.64 6.21
C ASP A 77 -6.11 -7.03 4.86
N SER A 78 -5.07 -6.20 4.88
CA SER A 78 -4.52 -5.55 3.68
C SER A 78 -3.82 -6.50 2.70
N SER A 79 -3.47 -7.72 3.13
CA SER A 79 -2.70 -8.64 2.30
C SER A 79 -3.52 -9.34 1.21
N GLY A 80 -4.82 -9.56 1.43
CA GLY A 80 -5.66 -10.39 0.56
C GLY A 80 -5.27 -11.88 0.48
N LEU A 81 -4.31 -12.32 1.31
CA LEU A 81 -3.78 -13.69 1.32
C LEU A 81 -4.45 -14.55 2.39
N PRO A 82 -4.51 -15.88 2.23
CA PRO A 82 -4.95 -16.76 3.30
C PRO A 82 -4.00 -16.71 4.51
N PRO A 83 -4.50 -16.83 5.76
CA PRO A 83 -3.70 -16.73 6.98
C PRO A 83 -2.38 -17.51 6.99
N VAL A 84 -2.36 -18.77 6.53
CA VAL A 84 -1.11 -19.56 6.50
C VAL A 84 -0.05 -18.96 5.58
N ALA A 85 -0.45 -18.38 4.44
CA ALA A 85 0.46 -17.75 3.49
C ALA A 85 0.94 -16.39 4.01
N GLN A 86 0.08 -15.65 4.73
CA GLN A 86 0.49 -14.44 5.43
C GLN A 86 1.61 -14.72 6.43
N ILE A 87 1.46 -15.77 7.25
CA ILE A 87 2.46 -16.16 8.25
C ILE A 87 3.79 -16.50 7.57
N ASP A 88 3.77 -17.33 6.51
CA ASP A 88 4.98 -17.72 5.79
C ASP A 88 5.69 -16.53 5.14
N LEU A 89 4.97 -15.68 4.43
CA LEU A 89 5.58 -14.54 3.74
C LEU A 89 6.06 -13.46 4.72
N ALA A 90 5.37 -13.26 5.85
CA ALA A 90 5.84 -12.34 6.90
C ALA A 90 7.14 -12.83 7.55
N VAL A 91 7.17 -14.09 7.96
CA VAL A 91 8.37 -14.72 8.52
C VAL A 91 9.51 -14.69 7.51
N ASP A 92 9.23 -15.02 6.26
CA ASP A 92 10.22 -15.03 5.19
C ASP A 92 10.81 -13.65 4.90
N ALA A 93 9.95 -12.64 4.76
CA ALA A 93 10.38 -11.27 4.51
C ALA A 93 11.25 -10.74 5.66
N LEU A 94 10.83 -10.95 6.91
CA LEU A 94 11.58 -10.51 8.09
C LEU A 94 12.96 -11.14 8.16
N LEU A 95 13.05 -12.47 7.99
CA LEU A 95 14.32 -13.18 8.05
C LEU A 95 15.23 -12.82 6.87
N THR A 96 14.67 -12.65 5.67
CA THR A 96 15.44 -12.26 4.47
C THR A 96 15.99 -10.84 4.58
N ALA A 97 15.24 -9.93 5.22
CA ALA A 97 15.70 -8.58 5.54
C ALA A 97 16.72 -8.52 6.70
N GLY A 98 17.04 -9.65 7.34
CA GLY A 98 17.97 -9.72 8.49
C GLY A 98 17.34 -9.41 9.84
N GLY A 99 16.01 -9.38 9.92
CA GLY A 99 15.24 -9.21 11.15
C GLY A 99 14.92 -10.53 11.86
N THR A 100 13.99 -10.46 12.82
CA THR A 100 13.48 -11.63 13.55
C THR A 100 11.95 -11.65 13.53
N ALA A 101 11.39 -12.87 13.50
CA ALA A 101 9.96 -13.09 13.67
C ALA A 101 9.61 -13.43 15.12
N ASP A 102 8.41 -13.10 15.57
CA ASP A 102 7.92 -13.48 16.89
C ASP A 102 7.54 -14.97 16.91
N ARG A 103 8.48 -15.79 17.38
CA ARG A 103 8.31 -17.26 17.46
C ARG A 103 7.08 -17.68 18.25
N ALA A 104 6.72 -16.96 19.31
CA ALA A 104 5.60 -17.32 20.17
C ALA A 104 4.26 -16.98 19.50
N ASP A 105 4.15 -15.79 18.89
CA ASP A 105 2.97 -15.41 18.12
C ASP A 105 2.77 -16.30 16.89
N VAL A 106 3.84 -16.57 16.12
CA VAL A 106 3.78 -17.44 14.94
C VAL A 106 3.38 -18.88 15.33
N GLY A 107 3.97 -19.42 16.39
CA GLY A 107 3.64 -20.76 16.89
C GLY A 107 2.16 -20.88 17.28
N ARG A 108 1.62 -19.91 18.02
CA ARG A 108 0.18 -19.86 18.36
C ARG A 108 -0.72 -19.73 17.14
N ALA A 109 -0.33 -18.90 16.18
CA ALA A 109 -1.11 -18.67 14.97
C ALA A 109 -1.20 -19.93 14.10
N LEU A 110 -0.09 -20.64 13.90
CA LEU A 110 -0.08 -21.91 13.19
C LEU A 110 -0.88 -22.99 13.94
N GLU A 111 -0.75 -23.06 15.25
CA GLU A 111 -1.51 -24.02 16.06
C GLU A 111 -3.03 -23.82 15.93
N ALA A 112 -3.51 -22.58 15.83
CA ALA A 112 -4.93 -22.29 15.60
C ALA A 112 -5.44 -22.76 14.21
N LEU A 113 -4.53 -22.89 13.24
CA LEU A 113 -4.85 -23.41 11.90
C LEU A 113 -4.76 -24.95 11.82
N ARG A 114 -4.14 -25.60 12.82
CA ARG A 114 -3.96 -27.04 12.85
C ARG A 114 -5.29 -27.76 13.09
N GLN A 115 -5.48 -28.87 12.40
CA GLN A 115 -6.58 -29.81 12.63
C GLN A 115 -6.04 -31.23 12.47
N GLY A 116 -5.92 -31.95 13.59
CA GLY A 116 -5.27 -33.26 13.62
C GLY A 116 -3.82 -33.19 13.14
N GLY A 117 -3.49 -33.97 12.12
CA GLY A 117 -2.16 -34.05 11.50
C GLY A 117 -1.91 -33.11 10.32
N GLY A 118 -2.80 -32.15 10.05
CA GLY A 118 -2.62 -31.19 8.96
C GLY A 118 -2.94 -29.75 9.37
N TYR A 119 -2.69 -28.82 8.45
CA TYR A 119 -3.01 -27.40 8.60
C TYR A 119 -4.02 -26.95 7.55
N ARG A 120 -4.86 -26.00 7.94
CA ARG A 120 -5.82 -25.32 7.08
C ARG A 120 -5.21 -24.05 6.47
N THR A 121 -5.69 -23.63 5.31
CA THR A 121 -5.36 -22.32 4.72
C THR A 121 -5.81 -21.16 5.61
N ALA A 122 -6.98 -21.30 6.24
CA ALA A 122 -7.65 -20.31 7.09
C ALA A 122 -8.51 -20.99 8.15
N PRO A 123 -8.90 -20.29 9.25
CA PRO A 123 -9.83 -20.85 10.24
C PRO A 123 -11.19 -21.27 9.65
N SER A 124 -11.63 -20.59 8.59
CA SER A 124 -12.89 -20.86 7.88
C SER A 124 -12.82 -22.07 6.93
N ALA A 125 -11.63 -22.59 6.62
CA ALA A 125 -11.52 -23.75 5.75
C ALA A 125 -12.02 -25.02 6.45
N ALA A 126 -12.84 -25.80 5.74
CA ALA A 126 -13.47 -27.00 6.32
C ALA A 126 -12.51 -28.19 6.47
N ARG A 127 -11.42 -28.21 5.69
CA ARG A 127 -10.45 -29.30 5.65
C ARG A 127 -9.02 -28.76 5.63
N THR A 128 -8.10 -29.58 6.11
CA THR A 128 -6.68 -29.37 5.93
C THR A 128 -6.28 -29.65 4.49
N ASP A 129 -5.16 -29.07 4.06
CA ASP A 129 -4.59 -29.31 2.75
C ASP A 129 -3.06 -29.55 2.84
N PRO A 130 -2.49 -30.41 1.97
CA PRO A 130 -1.05 -30.68 1.97
C PRO A 130 -0.20 -29.44 1.73
N GLY A 131 -0.69 -28.49 0.93
CA GLY A 131 -0.02 -27.22 0.64
C GLY A 131 0.21 -26.39 1.90
N SER A 132 -0.85 -26.07 2.63
CA SER A 132 -0.81 -25.37 3.91
C SER A 132 0.01 -26.11 4.96
N THR A 133 -0.04 -27.44 4.95
CA THR A 133 0.77 -28.27 5.86
C THR A 133 2.26 -28.11 5.56
N ALA A 134 2.67 -28.17 4.30
CA ALA A 134 4.05 -27.94 3.90
C ALA A 134 4.53 -26.52 4.21
N VAL A 135 3.67 -25.52 4.03
CA VAL A 135 3.93 -24.12 4.40
C VAL A 135 4.13 -24.00 5.92
N ALA A 136 3.23 -24.54 6.73
CA ALA A 136 3.33 -24.49 8.20
C ALA A 136 4.59 -25.20 8.71
N VAL A 137 4.90 -26.40 8.19
CA VAL A 137 6.11 -27.14 8.54
C VAL A 137 7.37 -26.38 8.12
N ARG A 138 7.38 -25.73 6.96
CA ARG A 138 8.48 -24.85 6.54
C ARG A 138 8.70 -23.70 7.52
N VAL A 139 7.64 -23.04 7.96
CA VAL A 139 7.73 -21.94 8.93
C VAL A 139 8.25 -22.44 10.28
N LEU A 140 7.69 -23.53 10.81
CA LEU A 140 8.11 -24.11 12.08
C LEU A 140 9.59 -24.51 12.06
N THR A 141 10.01 -25.22 11.02
CA THR A 141 11.42 -25.65 10.87
C THR A 141 12.37 -24.47 10.70
N ARG A 142 11.99 -23.46 9.90
CA ARG A 142 12.79 -22.24 9.71
C ARG A 142 12.96 -21.44 11.00
N LEU A 143 11.95 -21.42 11.86
CA LEU A 143 12.01 -20.77 13.17
C LEU A 143 12.58 -21.67 14.26
N GLY A 144 13.01 -22.90 13.96
CA GLY A 144 13.48 -23.86 14.96
C GLY A 144 12.42 -24.20 16.01
N LEU A 145 11.13 -24.17 15.64
CA LEU A 145 10.00 -24.61 16.45
C LEU A 145 9.72 -26.10 16.20
N PRO A 146 9.27 -26.84 17.22
CA PRO A 146 8.96 -28.25 17.05
C PRO A 146 7.74 -28.43 16.14
N VAL A 147 7.87 -29.31 15.14
CA VAL A 147 6.71 -29.78 14.36
C VAL A 147 5.92 -30.79 15.21
N PRO A 148 4.60 -30.61 15.41
CA PRO A 148 3.77 -31.51 16.22
C PRO A 148 3.83 -32.97 15.75
N VAL A 149 3.86 -33.90 16.71
CA VAL A 149 3.92 -35.35 16.44
C VAL A 149 2.80 -35.84 15.51
N PRO A 150 1.52 -35.43 15.68
CA PRO A 150 0.45 -35.86 14.78
C PRO A 150 0.68 -35.44 13.32
N VAL A 151 1.38 -34.33 13.08
CA VAL A 151 1.70 -33.86 11.72
C VAL A 151 2.79 -34.73 11.10
N ARG A 152 3.82 -35.08 11.88
CA ARG A 152 4.89 -36.00 11.43
C ARG A 152 4.33 -37.38 11.08
N GLN A 153 3.44 -37.90 11.92
CA GLN A 153 2.78 -39.19 11.71
C GLN A 153 1.86 -39.17 10.48
N ALA A 154 1.09 -38.09 10.30
CA ALA A 154 0.22 -37.94 9.14
C ALA A 154 0.99 -37.79 7.82
N ASP A 155 2.15 -37.10 7.83
CA ASP A 155 3.03 -36.99 6.67
C ASP A 155 3.64 -38.34 6.30
N ALA A 156 4.16 -39.10 7.29
CA ALA A 156 4.65 -40.46 7.06
C ALA A 156 3.56 -41.36 6.46
N ALA A 157 2.36 -41.37 7.04
CA ALA A 157 1.23 -42.13 6.52
C ALA A 157 0.74 -41.63 5.14
N ALA A 158 0.93 -40.34 4.81
CA ALA A 158 0.66 -39.83 3.48
C ALA A 158 1.68 -40.34 2.46
N LEU A 159 2.97 -40.30 2.78
CA LEU A 159 4.03 -40.86 1.94
C LEU A 159 3.82 -42.35 1.66
N GLU A 160 3.38 -43.12 2.66
CA GLU A 160 3.12 -44.55 2.49
C GLU A 160 1.96 -44.84 1.55
N ARG A 161 0.92 -44.00 1.56
CA ARG A 161 -0.27 -44.17 0.71
C ARG A 161 -0.04 -43.69 -0.72
N LEU A 162 0.83 -42.70 -0.92
CA LEU A 162 1.10 -42.14 -2.24
C LEU A 162 1.73 -43.16 -3.17
N SER A 163 1.09 -43.33 -4.32
CA SER A 163 1.54 -44.16 -5.43
C SER A 163 2.24 -43.33 -6.50
N ALA A 164 3.03 -44.01 -7.35
CA ALA A 164 3.62 -43.37 -8.53
C ALA A 164 2.57 -42.81 -9.50
N ARG A 165 1.36 -43.39 -9.53
CA ARG A 165 0.25 -42.89 -10.33
C ARG A 165 -0.27 -41.56 -9.81
N GLU A 166 -0.48 -41.43 -8.50
CA GLU A 166 -0.90 -40.15 -7.89
C GLU A 166 0.15 -39.06 -8.08
N ALA A 167 1.43 -39.40 -7.93
CA ALA A 167 2.52 -38.48 -8.27
C ALA A 167 2.49 -38.02 -9.73
N ALA A 168 1.98 -38.85 -10.64
CA ALA A 168 1.87 -38.52 -12.05
C ALA A 168 0.61 -37.69 -12.40
N THR A 169 -0.50 -37.89 -11.68
CA THR A 169 -1.79 -37.26 -12.01
C THR A 169 -2.10 -36.02 -11.18
N ALA A 170 -1.51 -35.88 -9.99
CA ALA A 170 -1.78 -34.78 -9.06
C ALA A 170 -0.49 -34.24 -8.42
N PRO A 171 0.48 -33.74 -9.21
CA PRO A 171 1.74 -33.24 -8.67
C PRO A 171 1.55 -32.09 -7.66
N GLY A 172 0.48 -31.30 -7.79
CA GLY A 172 0.13 -30.24 -6.82
C GLY A 172 -0.22 -30.73 -5.42
N GLU A 173 -0.65 -31.99 -5.27
CA GLU A 173 -0.91 -32.61 -3.96
C GLU A 173 0.32 -33.35 -3.43
N VAL A 174 1.13 -33.93 -4.32
CA VAL A 174 2.30 -34.73 -3.98
C VAL A 174 3.52 -33.88 -3.61
N VAL A 175 3.79 -32.81 -4.35
CA VAL A 175 4.97 -31.94 -4.10
C VAL A 175 4.97 -31.37 -2.67
N PRO A 176 3.85 -30.89 -2.10
CA PRO A 176 3.82 -30.45 -0.70
C PRO A 176 4.14 -31.56 0.32
N VAL A 177 3.68 -32.79 0.10
CA VAL A 177 4.02 -33.94 0.97
C VAL A 177 5.52 -34.22 0.90
N LEU A 178 6.10 -34.25 -0.30
CA LEU A 178 7.55 -34.43 -0.48
C LEU A 178 8.37 -33.28 0.13
N GLN A 179 7.88 -32.05 0.04
CA GLN A 179 8.50 -30.91 0.73
C GLN A 179 8.49 -31.09 2.25
N THR A 180 7.36 -31.53 2.81
CA THR A 180 7.21 -31.80 4.24
C THR A 180 8.18 -32.90 4.68
N ALA A 181 8.22 -34.02 3.97
CA ALA A 181 9.14 -35.13 4.20
C ALA A 181 10.61 -34.68 4.19
N ALA A 182 10.99 -33.81 3.24
CA ALA A 182 12.34 -33.26 3.13
C ALA A 182 12.72 -32.35 4.31
N LEU A 183 11.75 -31.58 4.82
CA LEU A 183 11.93 -30.69 5.98
C LEU A 183 11.97 -31.45 7.30
N LEU A 184 11.23 -32.56 7.41
CA LEU A 184 11.21 -33.43 8.58
C LEU A 184 12.40 -34.39 8.63
N GLY A 185 13.14 -34.52 7.53
CA GLY A 185 14.33 -35.36 7.43
C GLY A 185 13.99 -36.83 7.24
N ALA A 186 13.16 -37.18 6.25
CA ALA A 186 12.85 -38.56 5.90
C ALA A 186 14.10 -39.44 5.79
N THR A 187 14.06 -40.65 6.38
CA THR A 187 15.18 -41.60 6.44
C THR A 187 14.77 -43.00 5.99
N GLY A 188 15.74 -43.90 5.81
CA GLY A 188 15.47 -45.32 5.54
C GLY A 188 14.54 -45.57 4.34
N ALA A 189 13.51 -46.41 4.55
CA ALA A 189 12.53 -46.78 3.54
C ALA A 189 11.71 -45.57 3.04
N ASP A 190 11.35 -44.64 3.93
CA ASP A 190 10.60 -43.43 3.58
C ASP A 190 11.38 -42.55 2.62
N ARG A 191 12.69 -42.41 2.84
CA ARG A 191 13.58 -41.66 1.96
C ARG A 191 13.61 -42.27 0.55
N THR A 192 13.78 -43.58 0.45
CA THR A 192 13.79 -44.29 -0.85
C THR A 192 12.46 -44.14 -1.58
N ARG A 193 11.33 -44.28 -0.88
CA ARG A 193 10.00 -44.08 -1.46
C ARG A 193 9.78 -42.63 -1.92
N ALA A 194 10.12 -41.66 -1.07
CA ALA A 194 10.01 -40.24 -1.41
C ALA A 194 10.88 -39.88 -2.63
N ALA A 195 12.06 -40.48 -2.78
CA ALA A 195 12.91 -40.27 -3.96
C ALA A 195 12.26 -40.79 -5.27
N ALA A 196 11.62 -41.96 -5.20
CA ALA A 196 10.88 -42.52 -6.34
C ALA A 196 9.67 -41.63 -6.71
N LEU A 197 8.90 -41.19 -5.72
CA LEU A 197 7.76 -40.27 -5.91
C LEU A 197 8.21 -38.92 -6.47
N ALA A 198 9.33 -38.37 -6.01
CA ALA A 198 9.89 -37.13 -6.53
C ALA A 198 10.28 -37.25 -8.01
N THR A 199 10.85 -38.40 -8.40
CA THR A 199 11.18 -38.67 -9.81
C THR A 199 9.92 -38.76 -10.67
N ALA A 200 8.87 -39.43 -10.18
CA ALA A 200 7.58 -39.52 -10.87
C ALA A 200 6.91 -38.15 -11.02
N ALA A 201 6.86 -37.36 -9.94
CA ALA A 201 6.29 -36.01 -9.95
C ALA A 201 7.05 -35.08 -10.92
N ALA A 202 8.39 -35.13 -10.93
CA ALA A 202 9.19 -34.33 -11.87
C ALA A 202 8.91 -34.69 -13.35
N ARG A 203 8.74 -35.99 -13.66
CA ARG A 203 8.35 -36.41 -15.01
C ARG A 203 6.98 -35.90 -15.39
N ALA A 204 6.01 -35.96 -14.48
CA ALA A 204 4.67 -35.45 -14.75
C ALA A 204 4.64 -33.93 -14.92
N LEU A 205 5.30 -33.18 -14.03
CA LEU A 205 5.44 -31.72 -14.15
C LEU A 205 6.04 -31.30 -15.50
N SER A 206 6.95 -32.10 -16.07
CA SER A 206 7.54 -31.80 -17.38
C SER A 206 6.53 -31.71 -18.54
N ALA A 207 5.37 -32.36 -18.40
CA ALA A 207 4.31 -32.38 -19.41
C ALA A 207 3.30 -31.21 -19.30
N TYR A 208 3.32 -30.46 -18.19
CA TYR A 208 2.41 -29.30 -18.01
C TYR A 208 2.93 -28.06 -18.75
N PRO A 209 2.09 -27.11 -19.15
CA PRO A 209 2.54 -25.79 -19.61
C PRO A 209 3.39 -25.06 -18.55
N VAL A 210 4.34 -24.23 -18.99
CA VAL A 210 5.21 -23.44 -18.10
C VAL A 210 4.45 -22.24 -17.56
N GLU A 211 3.65 -22.49 -16.52
CA GLU A 211 2.93 -21.45 -15.80
C GLU A 211 3.51 -21.22 -14.40
N PRO A 212 3.26 -20.06 -13.77
CA PRO A 212 3.79 -19.72 -12.44
C PRO A 212 3.61 -20.78 -11.36
N VAL A 213 2.46 -21.47 -11.35
CA VAL A 213 2.18 -22.57 -10.41
C VAL A 213 3.11 -23.75 -10.67
N ARG A 214 3.33 -24.13 -11.94
CA ARG A 214 4.28 -25.19 -12.31
C ARG A 214 5.70 -24.81 -11.89
N LEU A 215 6.15 -23.58 -12.16
CA LEU A 215 7.48 -23.10 -11.77
C LEU A 215 7.69 -23.20 -10.26
N ALA A 216 6.68 -22.84 -9.47
CA ALA A 216 6.73 -22.99 -8.02
C ALA A 216 6.84 -24.45 -7.57
N TRP A 217 6.05 -25.36 -8.15
CA TRP A 217 6.12 -26.79 -7.82
C TRP A 217 7.46 -27.43 -8.22
N GLU A 218 7.94 -27.15 -9.42
CA GLU A 218 9.26 -27.60 -9.90
C GLU A 218 10.37 -27.10 -8.98
N GLY A 219 10.36 -25.82 -8.63
CA GLY A 219 11.33 -25.21 -7.74
C GLY A 219 11.34 -25.84 -6.36
N VAL A 220 10.16 -25.98 -5.74
CA VAL A 220 9.99 -26.62 -4.43
C VAL A 220 10.45 -28.08 -4.45
N LEU A 221 10.07 -28.84 -5.48
CA LEU A 221 10.44 -30.24 -5.62
C LEU A 221 11.96 -30.41 -5.76
N ARG A 222 12.62 -29.54 -6.53
CA ARG A 222 14.07 -29.56 -6.73
C ARG A 222 14.84 -29.12 -5.50
N ASP A 223 14.33 -28.17 -4.72
CA ASP A 223 14.90 -27.81 -3.41
C ASP A 223 14.78 -28.97 -2.40
N ALA A 224 13.72 -29.77 -2.48
CA ALA A 224 13.49 -30.92 -1.60
C ALA A 224 14.34 -32.15 -2.02
N ALA A 225 14.52 -32.37 -3.32
CA ALA A 225 15.11 -33.58 -3.89
C ALA A 225 16.45 -34.03 -3.27
N PRO A 226 17.45 -33.14 -3.04
CA PRO A 226 18.72 -33.54 -2.43
C PRO A 226 18.54 -34.16 -1.04
N ARG A 227 17.66 -33.58 -0.21
CA ARG A 227 17.37 -34.12 1.14
C ARG A 227 16.67 -35.47 1.08
N LEU A 228 15.80 -35.65 0.09
CA LEU A 228 15.13 -36.93 -0.18
C LEU A 228 16.06 -37.97 -0.84
N GLY A 229 17.27 -37.60 -1.27
CA GLY A 229 18.16 -38.49 -2.02
C GLY A 229 17.72 -38.74 -3.47
N ALA A 230 16.82 -37.90 -4.00
CA ALA A 230 16.40 -37.95 -5.39
C ALA A 230 17.39 -37.20 -6.29
N ARG A 231 17.69 -37.78 -7.46
CA ARG A 231 18.42 -37.10 -8.54
C ARG A 231 17.45 -36.83 -9.69
N LEU A 232 17.03 -35.57 -9.81
CA LEU A 232 16.08 -35.16 -10.83
C LEU A 232 16.82 -34.73 -12.11
N PRO A 233 16.25 -34.98 -13.31
CA PRO A 233 16.78 -34.42 -14.56
C PRO A 233 16.86 -32.89 -14.50
N ALA A 234 17.81 -32.28 -15.21
CA ALA A 234 17.93 -30.82 -15.29
C ALA A 234 16.62 -30.19 -15.78
N PHE A 235 16.27 -29.02 -15.24
CA PHE A 235 15.15 -28.24 -15.76
C PHE A 235 15.56 -27.66 -17.14
N PRO A 236 14.71 -27.73 -18.18
CA PRO A 236 15.07 -27.18 -19.48
C PRO A 236 15.11 -25.65 -19.42
N ALA A 237 16.30 -25.05 -19.54
CA ALA A 237 16.49 -23.60 -19.39
C ALA A 237 15.61 -22.77 -20.35
N ALA A 238 15.40 -23.26 -21.58
CA ALA A 238 14.59 -22.62 -22.61
C ALA A 238 13.07 -22.71 -22.36
N ALA A 239 12.63 -23.47 -21.35
CA ALA A 239 11.20 -23.64 -21.07
C ALA A 239 10.52 -22.32 -20.67
N CYS A 240 11.28 -21.35 -20.17
CA CYS A 240 10.77 -20.05 -19.75
C CYS A 240 10.64 -19.02 -20.88
N ASP A 241 11.27 -19.24 -22.05
CA ASP A 241 11.54 -18.18 -23.04
C ASP A 241 10.27 -17.49 -23.54
N GLY A 242 9.18 -18.24 -23.74
CA GLY A 242 7.89 -17.71 -24.18
C GLY A 242 7.11 -16.89 -23.14
N HIS A 243 7.60 -16.83 -21.89
CA HIS A 243 6.94 -16.16 -20.78
C HIS A 243 7.73 -14.95 -20.24
N VAL A 244 8.89 -14.67 -20.81
CA VAL A 244 9.74 -13.54 -20.41
C VAL A 244 9.18 -12.24 -20.96
N LEU A 245 8.88 -11.29 -20.07
CA LEU A 245 8.43 -9.95 -20.41
C LEU A 245 9.61 -9.01 -20.71
N PRO A 246 9.38 -7.80 -21.27
CA PRO A 246 10.45 -6.85 -21.59
C PRO A 246 11.30 -6.41 -20.40
N ASP A 247 10.79 -6.55 -19.16
CA ASP A 247 11.54 -6.27 -17.93
C ASP A 247 12.47 -7.43 -17.51
N GLY A 248 12.48 -8.53 -18.27
CA GLY A 248 13.28 -9.74 -18.02
C GLY A 248 12.66 -10.72 -17.02
N GLY A 249 11.51 -10.39 -16.43
CA GLY A 249 10.78 -11.25 -15.50
C GLY A 249 9.77 -12.17 -16.18
N ILE A 250 9.20 -13.12 -15.43
CA ILE A 250 8.15 -14.02 -15.92
C ILE A 250 6.78 -13.36 -15.76
N GLY A 251 6.04 -13.19 -16.86
CA GLY A 251 4.71 -12.63 -16.86
C GLY A 251 3.61 -13.65 -16.52
N LEU A 252 2.64 -13.22 -15.71
CA LEU A 252 1.31 -13.86 -15.69
C LEU A 252 0.55 -13.52 -16.98
N PRO A 253 -0.43 -14.34 -17.42
CA PRO A 253 -1.28 -14.00 -18.56
C PRO A 253 -1.88 -12.58 -18.43
N GLY A 254 -1.62 -11.73 -19.43
CA GLY A 254 -2.11 -10.35 -19.47
C GLY A 254 -1.36 -9.35 -18.58
N ALA A 255 -0.34 -9.78 -17.84
CA ALA A 255 0.48 -8.89 -17.02
C ALA A 255 1.41 -8.02 -17.87
N ARG A 256 1.65 -6.79 -17.41
CA ARG A 256 2.60 -5.85 -18.03
C ARG A 256 3.98 -5.84 -17.37
N GLN A 257 4.12 -6.54 -16.26
CA GLN A 257 5.33 -6.62 -15.44
C GLN A 257 5.50 -8.06 -14.96
N GLY A 258 6.74 -8.47 -14.76
CA GLY A 258 7.08 -9.79 -14.26
C GLY A 258 6.53 -10.01 -12.85
N ASP A 259 5.92 -11.18 -12.64
CA ASP A 259 5.53 -11.66 -11.33
C ASP A 259 6.78 -12.04 -10.51
N PRO A 260 6.96 -11.52 -9.29
CA PRO A 260 8.20 -11.73 -8.54
C PRO A 260 8.38 -13.17 -8.08
N GLN A 261 7.31 -13.93 -7.80
CA GLN A 261 7.39 -15.34 -7.43
C GLN A 261 7.83 -16.22 -8.60
N ALA A 262 7.15 -16.10 -9.74
CA ALA A 262 7.48 -16.86 -10.94
C ALA A 262 8.88 -16.53 -11.44
N THR A 263 9.26 -15.25 -11.40
CA THR A 263 10.62 -14.81 -11.76
C THR A 263 11.67 -15.43 -10.83
N TYR A 264 11.41 -15.45 -9.52
CA TYR A 264 12.32 -16.09 -8.55
C TYR A 264 12.52 -17.56 -8.86
N TRP A 265 11.44 -18.30 -9.06
CA TRP A 265 11.53 -19.73 -9.35
C TRP A 265 12.19 -20.01 -10.69
N ALA A 266 11.88 -19.25 -11.74
CA ALA A 266 12.53 -19.41 -13.03
C ALA A 266 14.06 -19.20 -12.97
N LEU A 267 14.52 -18.17 -12.23
CA LEU A 267 15.94 -17.95 -11.98
C LEU A 267 16.56 -19.12 -11.21
N ARG A 268 15.92 -19.59 -10.13
CA ARG A 268 16.37 -20.76 -9.35
C ARG A 268 16.44 -22.04 -10.17
N LEU A 269 15.55 -22.19 -11.15
CA LEU A 269 15.51 -23.33 -12.07
C LEU A 269 16.53 -23.23 -13.21
N GLY A 270 17.24 -22.11 -13.34
CA GLY A 270 18.29 -21.93 -14.36
C GLY A 270 17.78 -21.47 -15.72
N CYS A 271 16.61 -20.83 -15.79
CA CYS A 271 16.12 -20.25 -17.03
C CYS A 271 17.03 -19.12 -17.52
N SER A 272 17.68 -19.32 -18.67
CA SER A 272 18.75 -18.44 -19.18
C SER A 272 18.25 -17.12 -19.76
N ALA A 273 17.01 -17.09 -20.26
CA ALA A 273 16.38 -15.87 -20.75
C ALA A 273 15.89 -14.94 -19.62
N VAL A 274 15.72 -15.46 -18.40
CA VAL A 274 15.21 -14.70 -17.25
C VAL A 274 16.36 -13.96 -16.58
N ARG A 275 16.11 -12.71 -16.20
CA ARG A 275 17.08 -11.88 -15.46
C ARG A 275 16.39 -11.31 -14.23
N VAL A 276 17.17 -10.99 -13.20
CA VAL A 276 16.63 -10.27 -12.04
C VAL A 276 16.13 -8.90 -12.54
N PRO A 277 14.82 -8.63 -12.49
CA PRO A 277 14.30 -7.34 -12.92
C PRO A 277 14.81 -6.25 -11.98
N ALA A 278 14.74 -4.99 -12.42
CA ALA A 278 14.99 -3.87 -11.53
C ALA A 278 14.11 -4.02 -10.28
N ALA A 279 14.69 -3.75 -9.10
CA ALA A 279 14.02 -3.94 -7.81
C ALA A 279 12.66 -3.22 -7.74
N GLY A 280 12.46 -2.18 -8.55
CA GLY A 280 11.25 -1.37 -8.55
C GLY A 280 11.26 -0.38 -7.40
N ALA A 281 10.23 0.45 -7.34
CA ALA A 281 10.14 1.46 -6.30
C ALA A 281 9.74 0.83 -4.96
N HIS A 282 10.48 1.14 -3.91
CA HIS A 282 10.24 0.66 -2.55
C HIS A 282 10.55 1.74 -1.52
N SER A 283 10.04 1.54 -0.31
CA SER A 283 10.46 2.30 0.87
C SER A 283 11.38 1.45 1.74
N ARG A 284 11.83 2.02 2.85
CA ARG A 284 12.52 1.29 3.92
C ARG A 284 11.65 0.20 4.56
N ALA A 285 10.33 0.30 4.46
CA ALA A 285 9.41 -0.65 5.07
C ALA A 285 9.00 -1.78 4.11
N GLY A 286 9.08 -1.59 2.80
CA GLY A 286 8.79 -2.63 1.81
C GLY A 286 8.32 -2.10 0.46
N TRP A 287 7.74 -2.99 -0.34
CA TRP A 287 7.22 -2.64 -1.67
C TRP A 287 5.73 -2.31 -1.60
N PRO A 288 5.32 -1.17 -2.17
CA PRO A 288 3.92 -0.77 -2.21
C PRO A 288 3.06 -1.77 -3.00
N ALA A 289 1.81 -1.96 -2.57
CA ALA A 289 0.82 -2.65 -3.39
C ALA A 289 0.51 -1.82 -4.65
N GLY A 290 0.31 -2.47 -5.80
CA GLY A 290 0.19 -1.78 -7.10
C GLY A 290 -0.87 -0.67 -7.18
N GLN A 291 -1.93 -0.74 -6.36
CA GLN A 291 -2.99 0.29 -6.30
C GLN A 291 -2.59 1.55 -5.53
N THR A 292 -1.60 1.49 -4.64
CA THR A 292 -1.18 2.65 -3.82
C THR A 292 -0.55 3.77 -4.63
N GLY A 293 -0.09 3.49 -5.86
CA GLY A 293 0.34 4.52 -6.81
C GLY A 293 -0.78 5.48 -7.23
N GLN A 294 -2.05 5.09 -7.06
CA GLN A 294 -3.21 5.92 -7.42
C GLN A 294 -3.47 7.03 -6.40
N THR A 295 -3.22 6.79 -5.11
CA THR A 295 -3.41 7.77 -4.03
C THR A 295 -2.12 8.51 -3.63
N ALA A 296 -1.02 8.21 -4.32
CA ALA A 296 0.30 8.77 -4.05
C ALA A 296 0.35 10.30 -4.18
N LEU A 297 -0.47 10.91 -5.04
CA LEU A 297 -0.46 12.36 -5.27
C LEU A 297 -0.86 13.14 -4.01
N SER A 298 -2.00 12.82 -3.41
CA SER A 298 -2.47 13.47 -2.17
C SER A 298 -1.53 13.22 -0.99
N ALA A 299 -1.03 11.99 -0.84
CA ALA A 299 -0.03 11.66 0.18
C ALA A 299 1.27 12.46 -0.02
N THR A 300 1.70 12.63 -1.28
CA THR A 300 2.87 13.44 -1.65
C THR A 300 2.67 14.92 -1.37
N ALA A 301 1.49 15.48 -1.67
CA ALA A 301 1.17 16.86 -1.35
C ALA A 301 1.26 17.12 0.17
N ALA A 302 0.71 16.22 0.98
CA ALA A 302 0.80 16.28 2.44
C ALA A 302 2.22 16.10 2.98
N ALA A 303 2.96 15.12 2.43
CA ALA A 303 4.35 14.91 2.80
C ALA A 303 5.22 16.15 2.50
N LEU A 304 5.00 16.84 1.38
CA LEU A 304 5.74 18.06 1.05
C LEU A 304 5.41 19.23 1.99
N ALA A 305 4.15 19.36 2.40
CA ALA A 305 3.77 20.33 3.43
C ALA A 305 4.48 20.04 4.76
N LEU A 306 4.49 18.77 5.18
CA LEU A 306 5.19 18.33 6.39
C LEU A 306 6.73 18.48 6.29
N ALA A 307 7.31 18.15 5.13
CA ALA A 307 8.73 18.27 4.86
C ALA A 307 9.20 19.73 4.88
N ARG A 308 8.36 20.66 4.40
CA ARG A 308 8.63 22.10 4.52
C ARG A 308 8.64 22.54 5.98
N GLY A 309 7.64 22.13 6.77
CA GLY A 309 7.58 22.43 8.21
C GLY A 309 8.74 21.85 9.02
N THR A 310 9.42 20.82 8.50
CA THR A 310 10.57 20.15 9.18
C THR A 310 11.93 20.46 8.55
N GLY A 311 11.98 21.30 7.50
CA GLY A 311 13.23 21.74 6.84
C GLY A 311 13.90 20.70 5.93
N ARG A 312 13.15 19.74 5.36
CA ARG A 312 13.69 18.58 4.62
C ARG A 312 13.23 18.41 3.17
N SER A 313 12.66 19.43 2.54
CA SER A 313 12.13 19.31 1.18
C SER A 313 13.19 19.01 0.09
N ALA A 314 14.45 19.39 0.31
CA ALA A 314 15.49 19.30 -0.71
C ALA A 314 15.83 17.86 -1.12
N GLU A 315 15.80 16.90 -0.19
CA GLU A 315 16.19 15.51 -0.46
C GLU A 315 15.21 14.80 -1.42
N PHE A 316 13.94 15.21 -1.42
CA PHE A 316 12.89 14.61 -2.24
C PHE A 316 12.72 15.28 -3.60
N ALA A 317 13.22 16.51 -3.76
CA ALA A 317 12.83 17.40 -4.84
C ALA A 317 13.19 16.86 -6.24
N GLY A 318 14.40 16.33 -6.40
CA GLY A 318 14.88 15.79 -7.68
C GLY A 318 14.05 14.58 -8.16
N PRO A 319 13.94 13.50 -7.38
CA PRO A 319 13.13 12.34 -7.73
C PRO A 319 11.64 12.67 -7.93
N LEU A 320 11.06 13.55 -7.11
CA LEU A 320 9.68 14.00 -7.26
C LEU A 320 9.47 14.79 -8.56
N ALA A 321 10.38 15.69 -8.91
CA ALA A 321 10.27 16.45 -10.16
C ALA A 321 10.30 15.51 -11.38
N ARG A 322 11.09 14.44 -11.35
CA ARG A 322 11.07 13.39 -12.39
C ARG A 322 9.77 12.60 -12.39
N GLN A 323 9.25 12.22 -11.22
CA GLN A 323 7.95 11.55 -11.10
C GLN A 323 6.81 12.40 -11.69
N VAL A 324 6.78 13.70 -11.40
CA VAL A 324 5.81 14.66 -11.98
C VAL A 324 5.89 14.66 -13.50
N ARG A 325 7.09 14.80 -14.08
CA ARG A 325 7.28 14.94 -15.53
C ARG A 325 7.02 13.65 -16.31
N GLU A 326 7.49 12.54 -15.78
CA GLU A 326 7.54 11.26 -16.51
C GLU A 326 6.28 10.42 -16.30
N VAL A 327 5.53 10.64 -15.20
CA VAL A 327 4.40 9.77 -14.83
C VAL A 327 3.11 10.56 -14.65
N TRP A 328 3.06 11.51 -13.70
CA TRP A 328 1.79 12.14 -13.33
C TRP A 328 1.29 13.15 -14.36
N LEU A 329 2.14 14.05 -14.85
CA LEU A 329 1.73 15.05 -15.84
C LEU A 329 1.23 14.41 -17.16
N PRO A 330 1.92 13.40 -17.75
CA PRO A 330 1.40 12.71 -18.94
C PRO A 330 0.05 12.02 -18.72
N ARG A 331 -0.20 11.49 -17.52
CA ARG A 331 -1.47 10.83 -17.16
C ARG A 331 -2.63 11.83 -17.15
N GLU A 332 -2.41 13.03 -16.61
CA GLU A 332 -3.45 14.06 -16.42
C GLU A 332 -3.69 14.95 -17.65
N ARG A 333 -2.85 14.85 -18.69
CA ARG A 333 -2.98 15.59 -19.96
C ARG A 333 -4.24 15.28 -20.76
N ARG A 334 -4.89 14.13 -20.51
CA ARG A 334 -6.07 13.73 -21.30
C ARG A 334 -7.28 14.63 -20.97
N PRO A 335 -7.92 15.27 -21.97
CA PRO A 335 -9.18 15.97 -21.78
C PRO A 335 -10.27 14.91 -21.58
N ALA A 336 -10.66 14.66 -20.34
CA ALA A 336 -11.81 13.83 -20.01
C ALA A 336 -12.86 14.69 -19.31
N PRO A 337 -14.15 14.30 -19.37
CA PRO A 337 -15.17 14.92 -18.53
C PRO A 337 -14.73 14.87 -17.05
N TYR A 338 -15.04 15.94 -16.33
CA TYR A 338 -14.60 16.21 -14.96
C TYR A 338 -15.22 15.21 -13.96
N ASP A 339 -14.61 14.05 -13.83
CA ASP A 339 -14.79 13.22 -12.64
C ASP A 339 -14.08 13.87 -11.44
N THR A 340 -14.69 13.78 -10.27
CA THR A 340 -14.20 14.34 -9.01
C THR A 340 -12.80 13.82 -8.69
N ALA A 341 -12.52 12.53 -8.93
CA ALA A 341 -11.21 11.93 -8.68
C ALA A 341 -10.09 12.59 -9.53
N ARG A 342 -10.35 12.86 -10.81
CA ARG A 342 -9.38 13.55 -11.67
C ARG A 342 -9.15 15.00 -11.27
N LEU A 343 -10.17 15.67 -10.76
CA LEU A 343 -10.03 17.03 -10.24
C LEU A 343 -9.15 17.05 -8.99
N VAL A 344 -9.30 16.08 -8.08
CA VAL A 344 -8.41 15.92 -6.91
C VAL A 344 -6.97 15.71 -7.37
N ASP A 345 -6.72 14.78 -8.29
CA ASP A 345 -5.37 14.50 -8.81
C ASP A 345 -4.70 15.74 -9.42
N ARG A 346 -5.45 16.59 -10.12
CA ARG A 346 -4.91 17.84 -10.69
C ARG A 346 -4.59 18.89 -9.63
N VAL A 347 -5.48 19.05 -8.65
CA VAL A 347 -5.24 19.95 -7.51
C VAL A 347 -3.96 19.52 -6.80
N ASP A 348 -3.83 18.23 -6.47
CA ASP A 348 -2.64 17.68 -5.81
C ASP A 348 -1.38 17.83 -6.66
N LEU A 349 -1.46 17.56 -7.97
CA LEU A 349 -0.33 17.73 -8.87
C LEU A 349 0.17 19.18 -8.90
N ARG A 350 -0.73 20.18 -8.86
CA ARG A 350 -0.35 21.59 -8.78
C ARG A 350 0.26 21.94 -7.43
N LEU A 351 -0.28 21.41 -6.33
CA LEU A 351 0.29 21.61 -4.98
C LEU A 351 1.72 21.06 -4.92
N VAL A 352 1.93 19.84 -5.41
CA VAL A 352 3.24 19.21 -5.52
C VAL A 352 4.17 20.06 -6.36
N ALA A 353 3.76 20.47 -7.57
CA ALA A 353 4.60 21.26 -8.47
C ALA A 353 5.00 22.61 -7.87
N ARG A 354 4.06 23.33 -7.21
CA ARG A 354 4.34 24.58 -6.51
C ARG A 354 5.29 24.38 -5.33
N ALA A 355 5.13 23.29 -4.58
CA ALA A 355 6.00 22.97 -3.46
C ALA A 355 7.45 22.71 -3.90
N LEU A 356 7.64 22.18 -5.12
CA LEU A 356 8.94 21.87 -5.72
C LEU A 356 9.58 23.06 -6.46
N GLY A 357 8.82 24.12 -6.75
CA GLY A 357 9.35 25.39 -7.26
C GLY A 357 8.65 25.95 -8.50
N GLY A 358 8.84 27.25 -8.75
CA GLY A 358 8.10 27.99 -9.77
C GLY A 358 8.30 27.51 -11.22
N ALA A 359 9.47 26.94 -11.55
CA ALA A 359 9.72 26.41 -12.89
C ALA A 359 8.85 25.18 -13.20
N LEU A 360 8.76 24.24 -12.26
CA LEU A 360 7.93 23.04 -12.40
C LEU A 360 6.44 23.40 -12.34
N ALA A 361 6.05 24.34 -11.47
CA ALA A 361 4.68 24.86 -11.43
C ALA A 361 4.25 25.39 -12.80
N ARG A 362 5.07 26.24 -13.44
CA ARG A 362 4.79 26.76 -14.80
C ARG A 362 4.74 25.67 -15.88
N GLU A 363 5.50 24.58 -15.71
CA GLU A 363 5.47 23.44 -16.62
C GLU A 363 4.15 22.66 -16.51
N VAL A 364 3.72 22.35 -15.28
CA VAL A 364 2.45 21.71 -15.00
C VAL A 364 1.27 22.59 -15.44
N ASP A 365 1.32 23.90 -15.16
CA ASP A 365 0.28 24.84 -15.55
C ASP A 365 0.07 24.92 -17.07
N ARG A 366 1.14 24.77 -17.85
CA ARG A 366 1.09 24.71 -19.33
C ARG A 366 0.67 23.33 -19.85
N GLY A 367 1.03 22.27 -19.13
CA GLY A 367 0.78 20.90 -19.54
C GLY A 367 -0.63 20.39 -19.20
N LEU A 368 -1.29 20.96 -18.19
CA LEU A 368 -2.66 20.59 -17.83
C LEU A 368 -3.68 21.41 -18.63
N PRO A 369 -4.82 20.81 -19.01
CA PRO A 369 -5.90 21.57 -19.63
C PRO A 369 -6.48 22.58 -18.63
N ALA A 370 -7.02 23.68 -19.15
CA ALA A 370 -7.65 24.70 -18.32
C ALA A 370 -8.87 24.09 -17.57
N PRO A 371 -9.07 24.45 -16.29
CA PRO A 371 -10.27 24.04 -15.57
C PRO A 371 -11.50 24.68 -16.21
N SER A 372 -12.63 23.97 -16.15
CA SER A 372 -13.90 24.43 -16.65
C SER A 372 -15.01 24.07 -15.68
N VAL A 373 -16.00 24.96 -15.60
CA VAL A 373 -17.26 24.74 -14.88
C VAL A 373 -18.33 24.12 -15.80
N ARG A 374 -18.00 23.83 -17.06
CA ARG A 374 -18.95 23.26 -18.03
C ARG A 374 -19.44 21.90 -17.55
N GLY A 375 -20.76 21.77 -17.41
CA GLY A 375 -21.40 20.53 -16.94
C GLY A 375 -21.38 20.35 -15.41
N VAL A 376 -20.79 21.28 -14.65
CA VAL A 376 -20.85 21.28 -13.18
C VAL A 376 -22.08 22.04 -12.74
N ARG A 377 -22.96 21.39 -11.97
CA ARG A 377 -24.19 22.01 -11.44
C ARG A 377 -23.83 23.00 -10.33
N ALA A 378 -24.59 24.10 -10.21
CA ALA A 378 -24.38 25.10 -9.16
C ALA A 378 -24.52 24.55 -7.72
N ALA A 379 -25.22 23.43 -7.54
CA ALA A 379 -25.38 22.74 -6.27
C ALA A 379 -24.24 21.74 -5.96
N ASP A 380 -23.34 21.47 -6.91
CA ASP A 380 -22.23 20.52 -6.73
C ASP A 380 -21.05 21.22 -6.06
N ASP A 381 -21.20 21.49 -4.76
CA ASP A 381 -20.24 22.29 -3.98
C ASP A 381 -18.82 21.69 -4.02
N ALA A 382 -18.70 20.36 -4.04
CA ALA A 382 -17.41 19.65 -4.07
C ALA A 382 -16.68 19.82 -5.40
N ARG A 383 -17.33 19.58 -6.54
CA ARG A 383 -16.70 19.78 -7.86
C ARG A 383 -16.36 21.23 -8.12
N LEU A 384 -17.21 22.17 -7.68
CA LEU A 384 -16.93 23.60 -7.78
C LEU A 384 -15.74 24.03 -6.92
N LEU A 385 -15.63 23.51 -5.69
CA LEU A 385 -14.46 23.73 -4.84
C LEU A 385 -13.18 23.24 -5.52
N LEU A 386 -13.16 21.99 -6.00
CA LEU A 386 -12.00 21.44 -6.69
C LEU A 386 -11.68 22.22 -7.98
N THR A 387 -12.68 22.71 -8.70
CA THR A 387 -12.49 23.56 -9.89
C THR A 387 -11.82 24.89 -9.53
N ALA A 388 -12.20 25.52 -8.40
CA ALA A 388 -11.53 26.73 -7.93
C ALA A 388 -10.07 26.46 -7.53
N LEU A 389 -9.81 25.34 -6.87
CA LEU A 389 -8.45 24.94 -6.47
C LEU A 389 -7.57 24.59 -7.68
N ASP A 390 -8.11 23.90 -8.69
CA ASP A 390 -7.42 23.58 -9.94
C ASP A 390 -7.10 24.86 -10.75
N ALA A 391 -7.99 25.86 -10.72
CA ALA A 391 -7.73 27.15 -11.34
C ALA A 391 -6.55 27.89 -10.69
N GLY A 392 -6.41 27.80 -9.36
CA GLY A 392 -5.32 28.40 -8.61
C GLY A 392 -5.09 29.88 -8.98
N ASP A 393 -3.85 30.31 -9.16
CA ASP A 393 -3.55 31.70 -9.54
C ASP A 393 -3.50 31.94 -11.05
N SER A 394 -3.96 31.00 -11.88
CA SER A 394 -3.86 31.11 -13.34
C SER A 394 -4.78 32.22 -13.88
N PRO A 395 -4.25 33.31 -14.48
CA PRO A 395 -5.09 34.41 -14.97
C PRO A 395 -6.03 33.96 -16.11
N ALA A 396 -5.60 33.00 -16.92
CA ALA A 396 -6.40 32.44 -18.00
C ALA A 396 -7.55 31.59 -17.46
N ALA A 397 -7.28 30.72 -16.49
CA ALA A 397 -8.31 29.91 -15.83
C ALA A 397 -9.33 30.80 -15.12
N ARG A 398 -8.85 31.81 -14.39
CA ARG A 398 -9.68 32.79 -13.67
C ARG A 398 -10.72 33.45 -14.57
N ARG A 399 -10.33 33.92 -15.77
CA ARG A 399 -11.28 34.54 -16.72
C ARG A 399 -12.44 33.61 -17.08
N THR A 400 -12.16 32.33 -17.26
CA THR A 400 -13.16 31.32 -17.64
C THR A 400 -14.08 30.97 -16.48
N VAL A 401 -13.53 30.69 -15.30
CA VAL A 401 -14.33 30.16 -14.17
C VAL A 401 -14.96 31.24 -13.30
N CYS A 402 -14.46 32.48 -13.35
CA CYS A 402 -15.01 33.64 -12.62
C CYS A 402 -15.91 34.54 -13.47
N ALA A 403 -16.24 34.15 -14.71
CA ALA A 403 -17.14 34.89 -15.57
C ALA A 403 -18.49 35.18 -14.88
N THR A 404 -19.12 36.29 -15.25
CA THR A 404 -20.46 36.64 -14.76
C THR A 404 -21.45 35.52 -15.08
N GLY A 405 -22.25 35.10 -14.09
CA GLY A 405 -23.17 33.96 -14.23
C GLY A 405 -22.53 32.58 -14.07
N SER A 406 -21.23 32.50 -13.76
CA SER A 406 -20.57 31.22 -13.48
C SER A 406 -21.20 30.49 -12.29
N PRO A 407 -21.43 29.16 -12.39
CA PRO A 407 -21.82 28.31 -11.26
C PRO A 407 -20.90 28.45 -10.05
N LEU A 408 -19.63 28.80 -10.25
CA LEU A 408 -18.67 29.01 -9.17
C LEU A 408 -19.02 30.22 -8.30
N ARG A 409 -19.62 31.25 -8.89
CA ARG A 409 -20.06 32.48 -8.20
C ARG A 409 -21.52 32.41 -7.76
N ALA A 410 -22.29 31.46 -8.30
CA ALA A 410 -23.71 31.32 -8.03
C ALA A 410 -23.98 31.04 -6.55
N ALA A 411 -25.02 31.70 -6.04
CA ALA A 411 -25.66 31.33 -4.79
C ALA A 411 -26.51 30.07 -5.02
N PRO A 412 -26.51 29.09 -4.10
CA PRO A 412 -27.46 28.00 -4.16
C PRO A 412 -28.90 28.52 -3.97
N ALA A 413 -29.87 27.76 -4.48
CA ALA A 413 -31.29 28.05 -4.30
C ALA A 413 -31.68 28.12 -2.81
N ALA A 414 -32.58 29.03 -2.47
CA ALA A 414 -33.17 29.14 -1.14
C ALA A 414 -33.81 27.80 -0.74
N GLY A 415 -33.22 27.08 0.22
CA GLY A 415 -33.74 25.79 0.70
C GLY A 415 -32.69 24.76 1.17
N GLY A 416 -31.41 24.92 0.80
CA GLY A 416 -30.34 24.07 1.34
C GLY A 416 -29.76 24.63 2.64
N GLY A 417 -29.68 23.81 3.69
CA GLY A 417 -29.02 24.19 4.96
C GLY A 417 -27.54 24.57 4.79
N ALA A 418 -26.99 25.25 5.80
CA ALA A 418 -25.59 25.66 5.80
C ALA A 418 -24.64 24.44 5.71
N SER A 419 -23.52 24.60 5.01
CA SER A 419 -22.57 23.51 4.74
C SER A 419 -21.14 24.02 4.76
N ILE A 420 -20.25 23.30 5.45
CA ILE A 420 -18.84 23.66 5.50
C ILE A 420 -18.17 23.54 4.13
N VAL A 421 -18.52 22.53 3.33
CA VAL A 421 -17.97 22.34 1.97
C VAL A 421 -18.34 23.53 1.07
N ARG A 422 -19.56 24.05 1.23
CA ARG A 422 -20.02 25.26 0.55
C ARG A 422 -19.26 26.50 1.02
N ALA A 423 -19.07 26.65 2.33
CA ALA A 423 -18.26 27.74 2.87
C ALA A 423 -16.84 27.71 2.29
N THR A 424 -16.22 26.53 2.22
CA THR A 424 -14.87 26.31 1.66
C THR A 424 -14.84 26.64 0.16
N ARG A 425 -15.85 26.18 -0.61
CA ARG A 425 -16.00 26.56 -2.03
C ARG A 425 -16.04 28.07 -2.20
N LEU A 426 -16.90 28.75 -1.44
CA LEU A 426 -17.08 30.20 -1.54
C LEU A 426 -15.80 30.95 -1.15
N ALA A 427 -15.06 30.48 -0.14
CA ALA A 427 -13.77 31.04 0.25
C ALA A 427 -12.72 30.86 -0.84
N ALA A 428 -12.62 29.67 -1.44
CA ALA A 428 -11.71 29.40 -2.56
C ALA A 428 -12.05 30.27 -3.78
N ALA A 429 -13.34 30.37 -4.12
CA ALA A 429 -13.83 31.23 -5.19
C ALA A 429 -13.58 32.73 -4.91
N ALA A 430 -13.73 33.16 -3.66
CA ALA A 430 -13.45 34.54 -3.27
C ALA A 430 -11.99 34.92 -3.48
N GLY A 431 -11.05 34.03 -3.11
CA GLY A 431 -9.63 34.21 -3.35
C GLY A 431 -9.31 34.26 -4.85
N LEU A 432 -9.78 33.27 -5.60
CA LEU A 432 -9.57 33.15 -7.04
C LEU A 432 -10.13 34.33 -7.84
N CYS A 433 -11.36 34.73 -7.55
CA CYS A 433 -12.09 35.76 -8.29
C CYS A 433 -11.88 37.18 -7.72
N HIS A 434 -11.12 37.32 -6.63
CA HIS A 434 -10.95 38.56 -5.87
C HIS A 434 -12.28 39.23 -5.49
N ASP A 435 -13.25 38.43 -5.04
CA ASP A 435 -14.61 38.88 -4.75
C ASP A 435 -14.87 38.95 -3.23
N PRO A 436 -14.90 40.16 -2.63
CA PRO A 436 -15.10 40.31 -1.19
C PRO A 436 -16.51 39.94 -0.73
N ALA A 437 -17.51 39.95 -1.62
CA ALA A 437 -18.86 39.52 -1.28
C ALA A 437 -18.91 37.99 -1.07
N LEU A 438 -18.20 37.23 -1.91
CA LEU A 438 -18.03 35.79 -1.71
C LEU A 438 -17.30 35.48 -0.40
N ALA A 439 -16.27 36.27 -0.05
CA ALA A 439 -15.54 36.09 1.22
C ALA A 439 -16.45 36.30 2.44
N ARG A 440 -17.30 37.34 2.44
CA ARG A 440 -18.26 37.57 3.53
C ARG A 440 -19.27 36.42 3.64
N ARG A 441 -19.76 35.92 2.51
CA ARG A 441 -20.70 34.79 2.48
C ARG A 441 -20.07 33.49 2.96
N ALA A 442 -18.83 33.20 2.56
CA ALA A 442 -18.09 32.05 3.05
C ALA A 442 -17.98 32.04 4.59
N ARG A 443 -17.68 33.20 5.19
CA ARG A 443 -17.64 33.35 6.65
C ARG A 443 -19.01 33.17 7.30
N ALA A 444 -20.07 33.72 6.72
CA ALA A 444 -21.43 33.54 7.23
C ALA A 444 -21.86 32.06 7.20
N GLU A 445 -21.55 31.35 6.13
CA GLU A 445 -21.82 29.91 5.98
C GLU A 445 -21.01 29.08 6.98
N ALA A 446 -19.70 29.38 7.16
CA ALA A 446 -18.86 28.71 8.16
C ALA A 446 -19.37 28.96 9.59
N ALA A 447 -19.78 30.20 9.89
CA ALA A 447 -20.31 30.57 11.19
C ALA A 447 -21.63 29.85 11.52
N ALA A 448 -22.47 29.59 10.50
CA ALA A 448 -23.75 28.89 10.67
C ALA A 448 -23.58 27.40 11.04
N VAL A 449 -22.45 26.77 10.68
CA VAL A 449 -22.11 25.38 11.05
C VAL A 449 -21.11 25.29 12.20
N ARG A 450 -20.71 26.43 12.79
CA ARG A 450 -19.77 26.49 13.90
C ARG A 450 -20.43 26.01 15.20
N ALA A 451 -19.77 25.09 15.89
CA ALA A 451 -20.18 24.58 17.19
C ALA A 451 -19.40 25.19 18.36
N GLY A 452 -18.23 25.76 18.08
CA GLY A 452 -17.36 26.42 19.05
C GLY A 452 -16.13 27.03 18.37
N THR A 453 -15.24 27.62 19.14
CA THR A 453 -13.99 28.16 18.59
C THR A 453 -13.17 27.05 17.94
N ALA A 454 -12.86 27.21 16.64
CA ALA A 454 -12.18 26.20 15.82
C ALA A 454 -12.91 24.84 15.69
N LEU A 455 -14.20 24.76 16.03
CA LEU A 455 -15.00 23.54 16.00
C LEU A 455 -16.22 23.70 15.09
N TYR A 456 -16.33 22.82 14.10
CA TYR A 456 -17.35 22.91 13.05
C TYR A 456 -18.03 21.56 12.83
N ARG A 457 -19.26 21.62 12.31
CA ARG A 457 -20.09 20.44 12.05
C ARG A 457 -20.10 20.05 10.57
N SER A 458 -20.19 18.75 10.33
CA SER A 458 -20.60 18.16 9.05
C SER A 458 -21.94 17.46 9.29
N GLY A 459 -23.00 18.00 8.69
CA GLY A 459 -24.37 17.66 9.09
C GLY A 459 -24.63 18.05 10.56
N THR A 460 -25.05 17.10 11.38
CA THR A 460 -25.36 17.32 12.80
C THR A 460 -24.18 17.05 13.74
N ALA A 461 -23.13 16.37 13.26
CA ALA A 461 -22.01 15.92 14.09
C ALA A 461 -20.83 16.90 14.01
N LEU A 462 -20.10 17.03 15.12
CA LEU A 462 -18.75 17.60 15.12
C LEU A 462 -17.85 16.79 14.18
N SER A 463 -17.11 17.48 13.32
CA SER A 463 -16.28 16.87 12.29
C SER A 463 -14.86 17.45 12.32
N PHE A 464 -13.85 16.59 12.25
CA PHE A 464 -12.45 17.03 12.17
C PHE A 464 -12.19 17.72 10.83
N GLU A 465 -12.57 17.12 9.70
CA GLU A 465 -12.42 17.73 8.38
C GLU A 465 -13.15 19.08 8.28
N ALA A 466 -14.39 19.16 8.77
CA ALA A 466 -15.13 20.42 8.84
C ALA A 466 -14.40 21.45 9.70
N SER A 467 -13.79 21.01 10.80
CA SER A 467 -13.06 21.89 11.71
C SER A 467 -11.78 22.44 11.11
N VAL A 468 -11.08 21.64 10.30
CA VAL A 468 -9.92 22.08 9.51
C VAL A 468 -10.35 23.13 8.48
N MET A 469 -11.41 22.86 7.72
CA MET A 469 -11.95 23.79 6.72
C MET A 469 -12.42 25.10 7.34
N GLY A 470 -13.19 25.04 8.43
CA GLY A 470 -13.70 26.24 9.11
C GLY A 470 -12.57 27.09 9.71
N THR A 471 -11.55 26.43 10.28
CA THR A 471 -10.35 27.10 10.81
C THR A 471 -9.55 27.79 9.70
N TRP A 472 -9.45 27.17 8.52
CA TRP A 472 -8.82 27.79 7.35
C TRP A 472 -9.57 29.06 6.88
N ILE A 473 -10.91 29.05 6.91
CA ILE A 473 -11.77 30.18 6.52
C ILE A 473 -11.74 31.32 7.54
N GLU A 474 -11.99 31.00 8.81
CA GLU A 474 -12.18 32.00 9.87
C GLU A 474 -10.88 32.44 10.53
N ARG A 475 -9.81 31.63 10.46
CA ARG A 475 -8.49 31.88 11.07
C ARG A 475 -8.60 32.35 12.53
N PRO A 476 -9.23 31.56 13.41
CA PRO A 476 -9.47 31.95 14.80
C PRO A 476 -8.15 32.20 15.54
N ARG A 477 -8.10 33.19 16.44
CA ARG A 477 -6.89 33.46 17.25
C ARG A 477 -6.56 32.37 18.28
N ALA A 478 -7.48 31.45 18.53
CA ALA A 478 -7.29 30.39 19.51
C ALA A 478 -6.45 29.23 18.95
N ASP A 479 -5.86 28.45 19.85
CA ASP A 479 -5.18 27.19 19.52
C ASP A 479 -6.22 26.14 19.07
N ALA A 480 -6.27 25.91 17.76
CA ALA A 480 -7.18 24.95 17.13
C ALA A 480 -6.92 23.51 17.60
N VAL A 481 -5.66 23.12 17.85
CA VAL A 481 -5.33 21.75 18.28
C VAL A 481 -5.88 21.49 19.68
N THR A 482 -5.71 22.44 20.60
CA THR A 482 -6.30 22.34 21.93
C THR A 482 -7.84 22.22 21.86
N ALA A 483 -8.49 22.96 20.96
CA ALA A 483 -9.93 22.86 20.75
C ALA A 483 -10.34 21.47 20.23
N TRP A 484 -9.66 20.95 19.20
CA TRP A 484 -9.92 19.62 18.64
C TRP A 484 -9.70 18.50 19.65
N THR A 485 -8.65 18.60 20.49
CA THR A 485 -8.38 17.63 21.55
C THR A 485 -9.45 17.64 22.63
N ARG A 486 -9.86 18.82 23.12
CA ARG A 486 -10.93 18.93 24.13
C ARG A 486 -12.28 18.43 23.61
N ALA A 487 -12.55 18.60 22.32
CA ALA A 487 -13.75 18.09 21.67
C ALA A 487 -13.71 16.58 21.40
N GLY A 488 -12.61 15.90 21.73
CA GLY A 488 -12.44 14.48 21.48
C GLY A 488 -12.17 14.12 20.01
N LEU A 489 -11.94 15.10 19.14
CA LEU A 489 -11.59 14.85 17.73
C LEU A 489 -10.15 14.32 17.60
N CYS A 490 -9.24 14.77 18.46
CA CYS A 490 -7.84 14.34 18.44
C CYS A 490 -7.33 13.92 19.82
N GLU A 491 -6.39 12.98 19.85
CA GLU A 491 -5.60 12.60 21.03
C GLU A 491 -4.14 12.45 20.59
N GLY A 492 -3.28 13.37 21.06
CA GLY A 492 -1.90 13.46 20.57
C GLY A 492 -1.84 13.78 19.07
N ASP A 493 -1.30 12.85 18.28
CA ASP A 493 -1.22 12.96 16.81
C ASP A 493 -2.30 12.14 16.08
N LEU A 494 -3.21 11.50 16.81
CA LEU A 494 -4.29 10.69 16.24
C LEU A 494 -5.58 11.49 16.23
N CYS A 495 -6.20 11.63 15.07
CA CYS A 495 -7.50 12.28 14.93
C CYS A 495 -8.53 11.32 14.32
N ALA A 496 -9.78 11.44 14.77
CA ALA A 496 -10.93 10.77 14.19
C ALA A 496 -11.85 11.82 13.55
N GLU A 497 -12.56 11.40 12.49
CA GLU A 497 -13.46 12.30 11.80
C GLU A 497 -14.59 12.79 12.71
N THR A 498 -15.09 11.97 13.62
CA THR A 498 -16.06 12.37 14.65
C THR A 498 -15.67 11.82 16.02
N PRO A 499 -16.12 12.41 17.15
CA PRO A 499 -15.77 11.92 18.48
C PRO A 499 -16.28 10.50 18.79
N ALA A 500 -17.36 10.09 18.11
CA ALA A 500 -17.97 8.77 18.28
C ALA A 500 -17.28 7.68 17.43
N ARG A 501 -16.46 8.06 16.45
CA ARG A 501 -15.70 7.08 15.65
C ARG A 501 -14.43 6.68 16.39
N PRO A 502 -14.06 5.39 16.39
CA PRO A 502 -12.78 4.97 16.93
C PRO A 502 -11.67 5.69 16.17
N ARG A 503 -10.73 6.30 16.92
CA ARG A 503 -9.46 6.74 16.35
C ARG A 503 -8.77 5.50 15.81
N THR A 504 -8.25 5.58 14.60
CA THR A 504 -7.51 4.45 14.02
C THR A 504 -6.30 4.19 14.90
N ALA A 505 -6.26 3.01 15.51
CA ALA A 505 -5.45 2.75 16.69
C ALA A 505 -3.94 2.64 16.41
N ASP A 506 -3.53 2.57 15.15
CA ASP A 506 -2.21 2.08 14.77
C ASP A 506 -1.40 3.02 13.85
N GLY A 507 -1.89 4.23 13.53
CA GLY A 507 -1.10 5.21 12.79
C GLY A 507 -1.79 6.52 12.40
N THR A 508 -1.00 7.58 12.25
CA THR A 508 -1.42 8.91 11.78
C THR A 508 -1.15 9.05 10.27
N PRO A 509 -2.18 9.29 9.43
CA PRO A 509 -1.98 9.63 8.02
C PRO A 509 -1.13 10.90 7.86
N LEU A 510 -0.34 11.00 6.78
CA LEU A 510 0.50 12.17 6.49
C LEU A 510 -0.34 13.45 6.43
N ARG A 511 -1.56 13.37 5.87
CA ARG A 511 -2.51 14.49 5.80
C ARG A 511 -2.87 15.03 7.18
N THR A 512 -3.24 14.13 8.10
CA THR A 512 -3.57 14.48 9.49
C THR A 512 -2.36 15.11 10.18
N LEU A 513 -1.16 14.54 10.01
CA LEU A 513 0.05 15.10 10.64
C LEU A 513 0.43 16.47 10.05
N ALA A 514 0.27 16.67 8.75
CA ALA A 514 0.48 17.96 8.09
C ALA A 514 -0.47 19.02 8.64
N VAL A 515 -1.76 18.69 8.76
CA VAL A 515 -2.80 19.55 9.37
C VAL A 515 -2.44 19.91 10.81
N LEU A 516 -2.09 18.93 11.64
CA LEU A 516 -1.73 19.18 13.04
C LEU A 516 -0.46 20.03 13.15
N THR A 517 0.52 19.82 12.27
CA THR A 517 1.77 20.61 12.24
C THR A 517 1.49 22.06 11.84
N ALA A 518 0.67 22.28 10.81
CA ALA A 518 0.23 23.61 10.38
C ALA A 518 -0.54 24.32 11.50
N ALA A 519 -1.51 23.65 12.14
CA ALA A 519 -2.28 24.20 13.24
C ALA A 519 -1.40 24.60 14.44
N ARG A 520 -0.45 23.74 14.85
CA ARG A 520 0.48 24.01 15.97
C ARG A 520 1.40 25.20 15.70
N SER A 521 1.76 25.44 14.44
CA SER A 521 2.59 26.58 14.04
C SER A 521 1.79 27.87 13.79
N GLY A 522 0.46 27.81 13.87
CA GLY A 522 -0.42 28.93 13.54
C GLY A 522 -0.53 29.23 12.04
N ASP A 523 0.06 28.39 11.17
CA ASP A 523 -0.06 28.53 9.71
C ASP A 523 -1.39 27.94 9.23
N TYR A 524 -2.48 28.64 9.52
CA TYR A 524 -3.81 28.22 9.08
C TYR A 524 -3.99 28.25 7.55
N GLY A 525 -3.07 28.90 6.82
CA GLY A 525 -3.04 28.85 5.35
C GLY A 525 -2.62 27.49 4.81
N ALA A 526 -1.82 26.72 5.57
CA ALA A 526 -1.34 25.40 5.18
C ALA A 526 -2.27 24.24 5.57
N LEU A 527 -3.36 24.50 6.31
CA LEU A 527 -4.35 23.48 6.69
C LEU A 527 -5.04 22.84 5.49
N PHE A 528 -5.32 23.66 4.47
CA PHE A 528 -6.12 23.30 3.32
C PHE A 528 -5.46 23.87 2.06
N PRO A 529 -5.44 23.16 0.92
CA PRO A 529 -6.16 21.91 0.58
C PRO A 529 -5.42 20.61 0.94
N VAL A 530 -4.36 20.65 1.75
CA VAL A 530 -3.58 19.45 2.13
C VAL A 530 -4.40 18.39 2.88
N SER A 531 -5.53 18.78 3.48
CA SER A 531 -6.45 17.89 4.18
C SER A 531 -7.47 17.17 3.28
N PHE A 532 -7.51 17.45 1.97
CA PHE A 532 -8.44 16.82 1.03
C PHE A 532 -8.12 15.34 0.81
#